data_AF-P19842-F1
#
_entry.id   AF-P19842-F1
#
_cell.length_a   1.000
_cell.length_b   1.000
_cell.length_c   1.000
_cell.angle_alpha   90.00
_cell.angle_beta   90.00
_cell.angle_gamma   90.00
#
_symmetry.space_group_name_H-M   'P 1'
#
loop_
_entity.id
_entity.type
_entity.pdbx_description
1 polymer ?
#
loop_
_entity_poly.entity_id
_entity_poly.type
_entity_poly.pdbx_seq_one_letter_code
_entity_poly.pdbx_strand_id
1 'polypeptide(L)'
;MTSYVDKQEITASSEIDDLIFSSDPLVCAYDEQEKIRKKLVLDAFRHHYKHCQEYRHYCQAHKVDDNITEIDDIPVFPTSVFKFTRLLTSNENEIESWFTSSGTNGLKSQVPRDRL
;
A
#
# COMPACT_ATOMS: atom_id res chain seq x y z
N MET A 1 3.28 -34.49 4.86
CA MET A 1 4.25 -33.37 4.86
C MET A 1 3.62 -32.23 5.63
N THR A 2 4.07 -31.98 6.86
CA THR A 2 3.60 -30.86 7.66
C THR A 2 4.29 -29.62 7.12
N SER A 3 3.58 -28.73 6.41
CA SER A 3 4.15 -27.43 6.04
C SER A 3 4.32 -26.62 7.32
N TYR A 4 5.56 -26.38 7.71
CA TYR A 4 5.86 -25.32 8.67
C TYR A 4 5.48 -24.00 8.01
N VAL A 5 4.41 -23.36 8.48
CA VAL A 5 4.17 -21.95 8.20
C VAL A 5 5.10 -21.19 9.15
N ASP A 6 6.11 -20.54 8.59
CA ASP A 6 7.03 -19.73 9.39
C ASP A 6 6.23 -18.58 10.01
N LYS A 7 6.29 -18.46 11.34
CA LYS A 7 5.56 -17.41 12.05
C LYS A 7 6.41 -16.15 12.00
N GLN A 8 6.00 -15.20 11.19
CA GLN A 8 6.63 -13.88 11.12
C GLN A 8 5.94 -12.90 12.07
N GLU A 9 6.74 -12.12 12.81
CA GLU A 9 6.25 -10.96 13.55
C GLU A 9 5.91 -9.86 12.55
N ILE A 10 4.62 -9.72 12.25
CA ILE A 10 4.12 -8.58 11.50
C ILE A 10 4.20 -7.38 12.43
N THR A 11 4.80 -6.27 12.00
CA THR A 11 4.50 -4.97 12.63
C THR A 11 3.07 -4.63 12.24
N ALA A 12 2.12 -5.28 12.90
CA ALA A 12 0.72 -4.98 12.78
C ALA A 12 0.54 -3.54 13.25
N SER A 13 -0.07 -2.70 12.43
CA SER A 13 -0.73 -1.52 12.98
C SER A 13 -1.84 -2.08 13.84
N SER A 14 -1.66 -2.06 15.15
CA SER A 14 -2.67 -2.52 16.10
C SER A 14 -3.99 -1.82 15.80
N GLU A 15 -3.96 -0.59 15.31
CA GLU A 15 -5.15 0.16 14.91
C GLU A 15 -5.91 -0.45 13.73
N ILE A 16 -5.21 -1.02 12.72
CA ILE A 16 -5.86 -1.70 11.59
C ILE A 16 -6.43 -3.05 12.04
N ASP A 17 -5.65 -3.82 12.80
CA ASP A 17 -6.08 -5.11 13.32
C ASP A 17 -7.28 -4.94 14.25
N ASP A 18 -7.24 -3.97 15.17
CA ASP A 18 -8.34 -3.61 16.05
C ASP A 18 -9.58 -3.23 15.24
N LEU A 19 -9.43 -2.49 14.13
CA LEU A 19 -10.53 -2.12 13.24
C LEU A 19 -11.12 -3.33 12.49
N ILE A 20 -10.28 -4.20 11.94
CA ILE A 20 -10.69 -5.38 11.15
C ILE A 20 -11.32 -6.45 12.04
N PHE A 21 -10.74 -6.69 13.22
CA PHE A 21 -11.17 -7.71 14.16
C PHE A 21 -12.11 -7.18 15.25
N SER A 22 -12.46 -5.88 15.21
CA SER A 22 -13.53 -5.33 16.05
C SER A 22 -14.82 -6.13 15.83
N SER A 23 -15.52 -6.43 16.93
CA SER A 23 -16.82 -7.10 16.90
C SER A 23 -17.86 -6.30 16.14
N ASP A 24 -17.70 -4.99 16.10
CA ASP A 24 -18.58 -4.06 15.42
C ASP A 24 -17.75 -2.87 14.88
N PRO A 25 -17.37 -2.91 13.60
CA PRO A 25 -16.63 -1.82 12.95
C PRO A 25 -17.38 -0.48 13.00
N LEU A 26 -18.71 -0.50 13.12
CA LEU A 26 -19.54 0.70 13.17
C LEU A 26 -19.56 1.36 14.55
N VAL A 27 -19.04 0.70 15.60
CA VAL A 27 -18.88 1.29 16.94
C VAL A 27 -17.82 2.39 16.93
N CYS A 28 -16.81 2.30 16.06
CA CYS A 28 -15.81 3.34 15.93
C CYS A 28 -16.47 4.61 15.38
N ALA A 29 -16.41 5.72 16.11
CA ALA A 29 -16.99 6.99 15.66
C ALA A 29 -16.38 7.41 14.31
N TYR A 30 -17.20 8.00 13.43
CA TYR A 30 -16.76 8.44 12.10
C TYR A 30 -15.49 9.30 12.16
N ASP A 31 -15.41 10.22 13.13
CA ASP A 31 -14.23 11.08 13.32
C ASP A 31 -12.95 10.28 13.64
N GLU A 32 -13.05 9.18 14.37
CA GLU A 32 -11.91 8.30 14.67
C GLU A 32 -11.53 7.46 13.45
N GLN A 33 -12.51 6.96 12.69
CA GLN A 33 -12.26 6.27 11.42
C GLN A 33 -11.53 7.18 10.43
N GLU A 34 -11.96 8.44 10.30
CA GLU A 34 -11.33 9.43 9.42
C GLU A 34 -9.91 9.79 9.86
N LYS A 35 -9.65 9.92 11.17
CA LYS A 35 -8.28 10.12 11.69
C LYS A 35 -7.36 8.94 11.36
N ILE A 36 -7.82 7.71 11.60
CA ILE A 36 -7.07 6.49 11.31
C ILE A 36 -6.81 6.40 9.80
N ARG A 37 -7.85 6.58 8.97
CA ARG A 37 -7.74 6.60 7.50
C ARG A 37 -6.72 7.63 7.03
N LYS A 38 -6.81 8.87 7.52
CA LYS A 38 -5.90 9.95 7.13
C LYS A 38 -4.46 9.67 7.51
N LYS A 39 -4.21 9.22 8.74
CA LYS A 39 -2.88 8.83 9.21
C LYS A 39 -2.29 7.74 8.30
N LEU A 40 -2.99 6.63 8.14
CA LEU A 40 -2.49 5.45 7.43
C LEU A 40 -2.27 5.71 5.93
N VAL A 41 -3.19 6.42 5.28
CA VAL A 41 -3.05 6.75 3.85
C VAL A 41 -1.87 7.68 3.60
N LEU A 42 -1.67 8.69 4.46
CA LEU A 42 -0.53 9.60 4.33
C LEU A 42 0.80 8.91 4.64
N ASP A 43 0.84 8.00 5.60
CA ASP A 43 2.04 7.23 5.92
C ASP A 43 2.41 6.28 4.77
N ALA A 44 1.42 5.61 4.18
CA ALA A 44 1.61 4.80 2.97
C ALA A 44 2.12 5.66 1.79
N PHE A 45 1.52 6.83 1.58
CA PHE A 45 1.96 7.78 0.55
C PHE A 45 3.43 8.17 0.73
N ARG A 46 3.83 8.61 1.93
CA ARG A 46 5.22 9.01 2.23
C ARG A 46 6.19 7.86 2.02
N HIS A 47 5.80 6.66 2.45
CA HIS A 47 6.60 5.47 2.23
C HIS A 47 6.80 5.21 0.72
N HIS A 48 5.73 5.19 -0.07
CA HIS A 48 5.82 5.00 -1.52
C HIS A 48 6.60 6.12 -2.22
N TYR A 49 6.42 7.38 -1.85
CA TYR A 49 7.18 8.50 -2.42
C TYR A 49 8.68 8.37 -2.14
N LYS A 50 9.05 7.96 -0.92
CA LYS A 50 10.46 7.79 -0.53
C LYS A 50 11.11 6.59 -1.22
N HIS A 51 10.39 5.48 -1.34
CA HIS A 51 10.99 4.20 -1.69
C HIS A 51 10.70 3.70 -3.12
N CYS A 52 9.65 4.19 -3.78
CA CYS A 52 9.36 3.86 -5.17
C CYS A 52 9.75 5.02 -6.10
N GLN A 53 10.80 4.83 -6.89
CA GLN A 53 11.35 5.87 -7.76
C GLN A 53 10.35 6.31 -8.84
N GLU A 54 9.67 5.37 -9.47
CA GLU A 54 8.70 5.61 -10.54
C GLU A 54 7.50 6.40 -10.00
N TYR A 55 7.00 6.03 -8.83
CA TYR A 55 5.93 6.74 -8.16
C TYR A 55 6.37 8.17 -7.76
N ARG A 56 7.57 8.33 -7.21
CA ARG A 56 8.13 9.65 -6.87
C ARG A 56 8.23 10.56 -8.10
N HIS A 57 8.73 10.05 -9.21
CA HIS A 57 8.82 10.83 -10.46
C HIS A 57 7.44 11.27 -10.93
N TYR A 58 6.43 10.40 -10.80
CA TYR A 58 5.05 10.75 -11.11
C TYR A 58 4.55 11.88 -10.21
N CYS A 59 4.72 11.78 -8.89
CA CYS A 59 4.33 12.84 -7.95
C CYS A 59 5.01 14.17 -8.26
N GLN A 60 6.31 14.16 -8.54
CA GLN A 60 7.07 15.36 -8.90
C GLN A 60 6.59 16.00 -10.21
N ALA A 61 6.22 15.20 -11.21
CA ALA A 61 5.61 15.71 -12.45
C ALA A 61 4.26 16.40 -12.19
N HIS A 62 3.54 15.98 -11.15
CA HIS A 62 2.32 16.60 -10.65
C HIS A 62 2.55 17.72 -9.62
N LYS A 63 3.82 18.10 -9.36
CA LYS A 63 4.23 19.12 -8.38
C LYS A 63 3.80 18.79 -6.94
N VAL A 64 3.77 17.51 -6.60
CA VAL A 64 3.47 17.00 -5.26
C VAL A 64 4.75 16.45 -4.64
N ASP A 65 5.03 16.83 -3.39
CA ASP A 65 6.12 16.31 -2.57
C ASP A 65 5.60 15.41 -1.43
N ASP A 66 6.48 14.94 -0.55
CA ASP A 66 6.12 14.09 0.59
C ASP A 66 5.57 14.84 1.81
N ASN A 67 5.47 16.18 1.75
CA ASN A 67 5.06 17.03 2.87
C ASN A 67 3.56 17.33 2.90
N ILE A 68 2.78 16.79 1.94
CA ILE A 68 1.33 16.99 1.91
C ILE A 68 0.67 16.52 3.21
N THR A 69 -0.40 17.22 3.58
CA THR A 69 -1.17 16.97 4.80
C THR A 69 -2.59 16.51 4.52
N GLU A 70 -3.10 16.65 3.29
CA GLU A 70 -4.41 16.17 2.89
C GLU A 70 -4.31 15.01 1.90
N ILE A 71 -5.21 14.04 2.03
CA ILE A 71 -5.25 12.87 1.15
C ILE A 71 -5.62 13.27 -0.28
N ASP A 72 -6.45 14.31 -0.40
CA ASP A 72 -6.91 14.82 -1.70
C ASP A 72 -5.77 15.48 -2.51
N ASP A 73 -4.64 15.78 -1.86
CA ASP A 73 -3.43 16.27 -2.54
C ASP A 73 -2.62 15.13 -3.18
N ILE A 74 -2.94 13.86 -2.89
CA ILE A 74 -2.27 12.70 -3.50
C ILE A 74 -2.69 12.61 -4.98
N PRO A 75 -1.73 12.64 -5.93
CA PRO A 75 -2.08 12.59 -7.34
C PRO A 75 -2.63 11.21 -7.73
N VAL A 76 -3.69 11.20 -8.54
CA VAL A 76 -4.35 9.97 -8.99
C VAL A 76 -3.43 9.14 -9.89
N PHE A 77 -2.83 8.12 -9.31
CA PHE A 77 -1.89 7.26 -10.02
C PHE A 77 -2.61 6.28 -10.96
N PRO A 78 -2.32 6.28 -12.28
CA PRO A 78 -3.07 5.46 -13.22
C PRO A 78 -2.91 3.96 -12.93
N THR A 79 -4.04 3.27 -12.76
CA THR A 79 -4.06 1.82 -12.47
C THR A 79 -3.48 0.97 -13.60
N SER A 80 -3.39 1.51 -14.82
CA SER A 80 -2.72 0.86 -15.95
C SER A 80 -1.22 0.70 -15.74
N VAL A 81 -0.57 1.54 -14.93
CA VAL A 81 0.89 1.48 -14.70
C VAL A 81 1.29 0.12 -14.13
N PHE A 82 0.48 -0.46 -13.24
CA PHE A 82 0.70 -1.79 -12.66
C PHE A 82 0.76 -2.94 -13.69
N LYS A 83 0.32 -2.71 -14.94
CA LYS A 83 0.44 -3.69 -16.04
C LYS A 83 1.78 -3.62 -16.76
N PHE A 84 2.43 -2.46 -16.74
CA PHE A 84 3.58 -2.15 -17.59
C PHE A 84 4.87 -1.91 -16.78
N THR A 85 4.74 -1.67 -15.48
CA THR A 85 5.86 -1.30 -14.61
C THR A 85 5.77 -2.07 -13.30
N ARG A 86 6.92 -2.60 -12.85
CA ARG A 86 7.09 -3.17 -11.51
C ARG A 86 7.36 -2.03 -10.55
N LEU A 87 6.36 -1.67 -9.76
CA LEU A 87 6.49 -0.62 -8.75
C LEU A 87 6.97 -1.27 -7.46
N LEU A 88 8.19 -0.95 -7.06
CA LEU A 88 8.85 -1.55 -5.89
C LEU A 88 9.13 -0.48 -4.83
N THR A 89 8.94 -0.84 -3.55
CA THR A 89 9.38 -0.08 -2.37
C THR A 89 10.59 -0.70 -1.67
N SER A 90 11.03 -1.86 -2.13
CA SER A 90 12.15 -2.62 -1.63
C SER A 90 12.99 -3.14 -2.80
N ASN A 91 14.14 -3.74 -2.54
CA ASN A 91 14.92 -4.35 -3.60
C ASN A 91 14.22 -5.61 -4.13
N GLU A 92 14.46 -5.97 -5.40
CA GLU A 92 13.76 -7.10 -6.02
C GLU A 92 14.03 -8.45 -5.32
N ASN A 93 15.17 -8.60 -4.65
CA ASN A 93 15.52 -9.77 -3.84
C ASN A 93 14.80 -9.82 -2.47
N GLU A 94 14.19 -8.71 -2.05
CA GLU A 94 13.38 -8.59 -0.84
C GLU A 94 11.90 -8.87 -1.12
N ILE A 95 11.52 -9.17 -2.36
CA ILE A 95 10.15 -9.56 -2.69
C ILE A 95 9.90 -11.01 -2.27
N GLU A 96 8.81 -11.22 -1.55
CA GLU A 96 8.38 -12.55 -1.12
C GLU A 96 7.54 -13.22 -2.21
N SER A 97 6.54 -12.50 -2.72
CA SER A 97 5.59 -13.03 -3.68
C SER A 97 5.09 -11.95 -4.63
N TRP A 98 4.67 -12.40 -5.81
CA TRP A 98 4.05 -11.55 -6.82
C TRP A 98 2.60 -11.95 -6.97
N PHE A 99 1.71 -10.98 -6.79
CA PHE A 99 0.30 -11.16 -7.07
C PHE A 99 -0.02 -10.65 -8.47
N THR A 100 -0.81 -11.43 -9.20
CA THR A 100 -1.27 -11.05 -10.54
C THR A 100 -2.79 -10.95 -10.54
N SER A 101 -3.31 -9.96 -11.24
CA SER A 101 -4.76 -9.86 -11.47
C SER A 101 -5.28 -11.09 -12.21
N SER A 102 -6.54 -11.49 -11.99
CA SER A 102 -7.20 -12.59 -12.72
C SER A 102 -7.05 -12.42 -14.25
N GLY A 103 -7.09 -11.17 -14.72
CA GLY A 103 -6.81 -10.78 -16.10
C GLY A 103 -7.93 -11.28 -17.00
N THR A 104 -8.97 -10.48 -17.18
CA THR A 104 -10.10 -10.85 -18.02
C THR A 104 -9.72 -10.87 -19.50
N ASN A 105 -8.76 -10.05 -19.92
CA ASN A 105 -8.05 -10.06 -21.21
C ASN A 105 -6.79 -9.17 -21.15
N GLY A 106 -5.74 -9.51 -21.91
CA GLY A 106 -4.54 -8.68 -22.07
C GLY A 106 -3.48 -8.83 -20.97
N LEU A 107 -2.65 -7.79 -20.81
CA LEU A 107 -1.57 -7.76 -19.81
C LEU A 107 -2.15 -7.66 -18.40
N LYS A 108 -1.71 -8.58 -17.53
CA LYS A 108 -2.09 -8.64 -16.12
C LYS A 108 -1.35 -7.58 -15.31
N SER A 109 -2.05 -6.95 -14.38
CA SER A 109 -1.41 -6.12 -13.37
C SER A 109 -0.59 -6.99 -12.43
N GLN A 110 0.57 -6.50 -12.01
CA GLN A 110 1.46 -7.16 -11.06
C GLN A 110 1.65 -6.25 -9.84
N VAL A 111 1.55 -6.84 -8.65
CA VAL A 111 1.80 -6.15 -7.39
C VAL A 111 2.73 -7.02 -6.54
N PRO A 112 3.87 -6.49 -6.05
CA PRO A 112 4.77 -7.23 -5.18
C PRO A 112 4.25 -7.27 -3.75
N ARG A 113 4.63 -8.31 -3.01
CA ARG A 113 4.60 -8.36 -1.55
C ARG A 113 6.03 -8.36 -1.04
N ASP A 114 6.38 -7.34 -0.26
CA ASP A 114 7.68 -7.27 0.41
C ASP A 114 7.80 -8.37 1.48
N ARG A 115 9.02 -8.90 1.66
CA ARG A 115 9.36 -9.74 2.82
C ARG A 115 9.38 -8.87 4.06
N LEU A 116 8.88 -9.42 5.17
CA LEU A 116 9.00 -8.81 6.51
C LEU A 116 10.40 -8.99 7.07
#